data_AF-A0A7C4EA01-F1
#
_entry.id   AF-A0A7C4EA01-F1
#
_cell.length_a   1.000
_cell.length_b   1.000
_cell.length_c   1.000
_cell.angle_alpha   90.00
_cell.angle_beta   90.00
_cell.angle_gamma   90.00
#
_symmetry.space_group_name_H-M   'P 1'
#
loop_
_entity.id
_entity.type
_entity.pdbx_description
1 polymer ?
#
loop_
_entity_poly.entity_id
_entity_poly.type
_entity_poly.pdbx_seq_one_letter_code
_entity_poly.pdbx_strand_id
1 'polypeptide(L)'
;MAHELLSRREEVSGSSNRAFGLVFAVVFLLVAVFPLPFGGAVRWWSIGVAAAFAAVAFVLPGVLTPLNRAWTRFGLILHKIVSPIVLGFLFYVVVTPLGLLMRLLGKDPLRLHWDRQSPTYWIERTPPGPKPETLSDQF
;
A
#
# COMPACT_ATOMS: atom_id res chain seq x y z
N MET A 1 -26.08 -2.48 21.70
CA MET A 1 -25.63 -1.75 20.51
C MET A 1 -24.36 -2.42 20.02
N ALA A 2 -24.40 -3.13 18.89
CA ALA A 2 -23.24 -3.84 18.36
C ALA A 2 -22.35 -2.84 17.61
N HIS A 3 -21.17 -2.55 18.14
CA HIS A 3 -20.21 -1.58 17.58
C HIS A 3 -19.32 -2.17 16.48
N GLU A 4 -19.55 -3.42 16.06
CA GLU A 4 -18.68 -4.13 15.13
C GLU A 4 -19.32 -4.19 13.72
N LEU A 5 -18.95 -3.25 12.86
CA LEU A 5 -19.33 -3.25 11.44
C LEU A 5 -18.39 -4.19 10.64
N LEU A 6 -18.55 -5.49 10.83
CA LEU A 6 -17.78 -6.55 10.15
C LEU A 6 -17.96 -6.57 8.61
N SER A 7 -18.82 -5.71 8.06
CA SER A 7 -19.18 -5.67 6.64
C SER A 7 -18.70 -4.45 5.89
N ARG A 8 -17.81 -3.62 6.46
CA ARG A 8 -17.22 -2.48 5.74
C ARG A 8 -16.32 -2.99 4.60
N ARG A 9 -16.94 -3.36 3.49
CA ARG A 9 -16.29 -3.45 2.19
C ARG A 9 -15.90 -2.02 1.85
N GLU A 10 -14.62 -1.71 1.98
CA GLU A 10 -14.06 -0.55 1.29
C GLU A 10 -14.37 -0.75 -0.19
N GLU A 11 -15.39 -0.04 -0.67
CA GLU A 11 -15.61 0.08 -2.10
C GLU A 11 -14.39 0.80 -2.65
N VAL A 12 -13.50 0.03 -3.27
CA VAL A 12 -12.39 0.58 -4.06
C VAL A 12 -13.04 1.31 -5.22
N SER A 13 -13.31 2.60 -5.02
CA SER A 13 -13.78 3.50 -6.05
C SER A 13 -12.75 3.46 -7.18
N GLY A 14 -13.14 2.85 -8.30
CA GLY A 14 -12.26 2.74 -9.46
C GLY A 14 -11.83 4.14 -9.91
N SER A 15 -10.61 4.22 -10.45
CA SER A 15 -10.10 5.44 -11.09
C SER A 15 -11.18 6.04 -12.01
N SER A 16 -11.49 7.33 -11.88
CA SER A 16 -12.41 8.00 -12.80
C SER A 16 -11.83 7.98 -14.21
N ASN A 17 -12.64 7.69 -15.23
CA ASN A 17 -12.18 7.65 -16.64
C ASN A 17 -11.47 8.95 -17.07
N ARG A 18 -11.86 10.09 -16.47
CA ARG A 18 -11.21 11.39 -16.69
C ARG A 18 -9.80 11.43 -16.10
N ALA A 19 -9.63 10.92 -14.88
CA ALA A 19 -8.33 10.85 -14.22
C ALA A 19 -7.38 9.91 -15.00
N PHE A 20 -7.89 8.77 -15.47
CA PHE A 20 -7.13 7.87 -16.34
C PHE A 20 -6.63 8.59 -17.60
N GLY A 21 -7.52 9.25 -18.36
CA GLY A 21 -7.12 9.97 -19.56
C GLY A 21 -6.12 11.11 -19.30
N LEU A 22 -6.28 11.83 -18.17
CA LEU A 22 -5.36 12.90 -17.78
C LEU A 22 -3.98 12.39 -17.37
N VAL A 23 -3.89 11.26 -16.65
CA VAL A 23 -2.61 10.63 -16.33
C VAL A 23 -1.86 10.26 -17.60
N PHE A 24 -2.53 9.65 -18.59
CA PHE A 24 -1.89 9.31 -19.87
C PHE A 24 -1.49 10.55 -20.66
N ALA A 25 -2.31 11.62 -20.66
CA ALA A 25 -1.93 12.89 -21.29
C ALA A 25 -0.66 13.48 -20.67
N VAL A 26 -0.54 13.46 -19.33
CA VAL A 26 0.68 13.91 -18.62
C VAL A 26 1.87 13.02 -18.94
N VAL A 27 1.70 11.69 -18.99
CA VAL A 27 2.78 10.77 -19.36
C VAL A 27 3.30 11.06 -20.77
N PHE A 28 2.42 11.23 -21.76
CA PHE A 28 2.82 11.57 -23.13
C PHE A 28 3.43 12.97 -23.24
N LEU A 29 3.00 13.93 -22.41
CA LEU A 29 3.64 15.24 -22.30
C LEU A 29 5.08 15.10 -21.78
N LEU A 30 5.29 14.32 -20.72
CA LEU A 30 6.62 14.05 -20.19
C LEU A 30 7.50 13.36 -21.24
N VAL A 31 6.97 12.39 -21.99
CA VAL A 31 7.70 11.74 -23.10
C VAL A 31 8.04 12.73 -24.22
N ALA A 32 7.19 13.74 -24.46
CA ALA A 32 7.45 14.78 -25.45
C ALA A 32 8.65 15.67 -25.06
N VAL A 33 8.78 15.95 -23.77
CA VAL A 33 9.77 16.87 -23.16
C VAL A 33 11.04 16.13 -22.72
N PHE A 34 10.97 14.83 -22.44
CA PHE A 34 12.10 13.99 -22.01
C PHE A 34 13.38 14.06 -22.87
N PRO A 35 13.33 14.30 -24.19
CA PRO A 35 14.55 14.45 -25.00
C PRO A 35 15.30 15.77 -24.75
N LEU A 36 14.65 16.80 -24.20
CA LEU A 36 15.20 18.15 -24.06
C LEU A 36 16.45 18.22 -23.17
N PRO A 37 16.52 17.53 -22.00
CA PRO A 37 17.73 17.49 -21.18
C PRO A 37 18.93 16.83 -21.87
N PHE A 38 18.69 16.02 -22.91
CA PHE A 38 19.73 15.32 -23.68
C PHE A 38 20.03 16.01 -25.02
N GLY A 39 19.55 17.24 -25.22
CA GLY A 39 19.75 18.00 -26.46
C GLY A 39 18.92 17.53 -27.66
N GLY A 40 17.94 16.63 -27.43
CA GLY A 40 17.03 16.15 -28.46
C GLY A 40 15.87 17.11 -28.72
N ALA A 41 15.30 17.07 -29.93
CA ALA A 41 14.13 17.84 -30.28
C ALA A 41 12.86 17.32 -29.59
N VAL A 42 11.90 18.22 -29.38
CA VAL A 42 10.57 17.87 -28.87
C VAL A 42 9.90 16.87 -29.80
N ARG A 43 9.36 15.78 -29.22
CA ARG A 43 8.62 14.77 -29.98
C ARG A 43 7.21 15.28 -30.25
N TRP A 44 7.02 16.02 -31.34
CA TRP A 44 5.74 16.59 -31.76
C TRP A 44 4.61 15.55 -31.87
N TRP A 45 4.94 14.33 -32.29
CA TRP A 45 3.96 13.23 -32.32
C TRP A 45 3.40 12.91 -30.92
N SER A 46 4.24 12.99 -29.88
CA SER A 46 3.85 12.72 -28.48
C SER A 46 2.95 13.82 -27.93
N ILE A 47 3.14 15.07 -28.39
CA ILE A 47 2.23 16.18 -28.08
C ILE A 47 0.85 15.94 -28.70
N GLY A 48 0.80 15.52 -29.97
CA GLY A 48 -0.46 15.18 -30.63
C GLY A 48 -1.23 14.08 -29.89
N VAL A 49 -0.53 13.04 -29.43
CA VAL A 49 -1.12 11.95 -28.64
C VAL A 49 -1.59 12.47 -27.27
N ALA A 50 -0.81 13.30 -26.58
CA ALA A 50 -1.21 13.89 -25.30
C ALA A 50 -2.49 14.74 -25.43
N ALA A 51 -2.57 15.58 -26.47
CA ALA A 51 -3.74 16.41 -26.76
C ALA A 51 -4.97 15.56 -27.11
N ALA A 52 -4.80 14.49 -27.89
CA ALA A 52 -5.87 13.55 -28.19
C ALA A 52 -6.40 12.86 -26.92
N PHE A 53 -5.51 12.38 -26.04
CA PHE A 53 -5.91 11.77 -24.77
C PHE A 53 -6.64 12.76 -23.85
N ALA A 54 -6.17 14.00 -23.76
CA ALA A 54 -6.84 15.05 -23.02
C ALA A 54 -8.24 15.35 -23.60
N ALA A 55 -8.34 15.52 -24.92
CA ALA A 55 -9.62 15.76 -25.58
C ALA A 55 -10.63 14.62 -25.36
N VAL A 56 -10.20 13.37 -25.50
CA VAL A 56 -11.06 12.20 -25.24
C VAL A 56 -11.47 12.13 -23.77
N ALA A 57 -10.58 12.48 -22.83
CA ALA A 57 -10.90 12.51 -21.41
C ALA A 57 -12.01 13.54 -21.07
N PHE A 58 -12.06 14.68 -21.75
CA PHE A 58 -13.07 15.71 -21.52
C PHE A 58 -14.37 15.50 -22.32
N VAL A 59 -14.27 15.09 -23.58
CA VAL A 59 -15.41 15.06 -24.52
C VAL A 59 -16.16 13.71 -24.43
N LEU A 60 -15.45 12.58 -24.47
CA LEU A 60 -16.07 11.24 -24.43
C LEU A 60 -15.30 10.29 -23.47
N PRO A 61 -15.38 10.50 -22.14
CA PRO A 61 -14.72 9.62 -21.18
C PRO A 61 -15.26 8.17 -21.21
N GLY A 62 -16.43 7.96 -21.82
CA GLY A 62 -17.03 6.63 -22.00
C GLY A 62 -16.18 5.66 -22.83
N VAL A 63 -15.43 6.16 -23.82
CA VAL A 63 -14.56 5.34 -24.69
C VAL A 63 -13.34 4.81 -23.91
N LEU A 64 -12.88 5.55 -22.90
CA LEU A 64 -11.77 5.15 -22.03
C LEU A 64 -12.20 4.14 -20.96
N THR A 65 -13.49 3.87 -20.78
CA THR A 65 -14.01 2.95 -19.75
C THR A 65 -13.44 1.52 -19.82
N PRO A 66 -13.49 0.80 -20.97
CA PRO A 66 -12.95 -0.55 -21.03
C PRO A 66 -11.43 -0.58 -20.78
N LEU A 67 -10.71 0.42 -21.28
CA LEU A 67 -9.26 0.53 -21.11
C LEU A 67 -8.89 0.83 -19.65
N ASN A 68 -9.56 1.78 -19.01
CA ASN A 68 -9.38 2.11 -17.60
C ASN A 68 -9.70 0.92 -16.70
N ARG A 69 -10.74 0.14 -17.02
CA ARG A 69 -11.08 -1.08 -16.27
C ARG A 69 -10.02 -2.17 -16.43
N ALA A 70 -9.49 -2.36 -17.64
CA ALA A 70 -8.39 -3.30 -17.89
C ALA A 70 -7.12 -2.89 -17.14
N TRP A 71 -6.77 -1.59 -17.20
CA TRP A 71 -5.63 -1.02 -16.49
C TRP A 71 -5.77 -1.16 -14.97
N THR A 72 -6.96 -0.88 -14.42
CA THR A 72 -7.22 -1.03 -12.99
C THR A 72 -7.07 -2.48 -12.55
N ARG A 73 -7.61 -3.44 -13.31
CA ARG A 73 -7.44 -4.88 -13.03
C ARG A 73 -5.97 -5.29 -13.08
N PHE A 74 -5.23 -4.81 -14.07
CA PHE A 74 -3.79 -5.05 -14.17
C PHE A 74 -3.05 -4.50 -12.94
N GLY A 75 -3.37 -3.27 -12.52
CA GLY A 75 -2.82 -2.67 -11.30
C GLY A 75 -3.11 -3.49 -10.04
N LEU A 76 -4.32 -4.06 -9.91
CA LEU A 76 -4.68 -4.94 -8.80
C LEU A 76 -3.89 -6.26 -8.80
N ILE A 77 -3.70 -6.88 -9.97
CA ILE A 77 -2.89 -8.09 -10.11
C ILE A 77 -1.43 -7.79 -9.75
N LEU A 78 -0.90 -6.68 -10.27
CA LEU A 78 0.45 -6.23 -9.95
C LEU A 78 0.60 -5.97 -8.45
N HIS A 79 -0.36 -5.27 -7.82
CA HIS A 79 -0.34 -5.03 -6.38
C HIS A 79 -0.35 -6.34 -5.58
N LYS A 80 -1.14 -7.34 -5.98
CA LYS A 80 -1.17 -8.65 -5.35
C LYS A 80 0.19 -9.36 -5.38
N ILE A 81 1.03 -9.09 -6.38
CA ILE A 81 2.38 -9.66 -6.50
C ILE A 81 3.40 -8.80 -5.75
N VAL A 82 3.35 -7.48 -5.96
CA VAL A 82 4.30 -6.52 -5.38
C VAL A 82 4.15 -6.45 -3.86
N SER A 83 2.93 -6.48 -3.32
CA SER A 83 2.69 -6.35 -1.87
C SER A 83 3.39 -7.46 -1.06
N PRO A 84 3.23 -8.77 -1.37
CA PRO A 84 4.01 -9.83 -0.73
C PRO A 84 5.51 -9.72 -0.94
N ILE A 85 5.98 -9.28 -2.13
CA ILE A 85 7.41 -9.11 -2.40
C ILE A 85 8.00 -8.02 -1.51
N VAL A 86 7.36 -6.86 -1.44
CA VAL A 86 7.78 -5.74 -0.59
C VAL A 86 7.75 -6.14 0.88
N LEU A 87 6.69 -6.83 1.32
CA LEU A 87 6.57 -7.32 2.69
C LEU A 87 7.65 -8.36 3.01
N GLY A 88 7.93 -9.29 2.09
CA GLY A 88 9.01 -10.26 2.21
C GLY A 88 10.37 -9.59 2.28
N PHE A 89 10.63 -8.61 1.42
CA PHE A 89 11.85 -7.82 1.44
C PHE A 89 12.03 -7.09 2.78
N LEU A 90 10.99 -6.39 3.26
CA LEU A 90 11.01 -5.72 4.55
C LEU A 90 11.27 -6.72 5.69
N PHE A 91 10.65 -7.89 5.65
CA PHE A 91 10.86 -8.94 6.65
C PHE A 91 12.31 -9.44 6.67
N TYR A 92 12.90 -9.74 5.51
CA TYR A 92 14.25 -10.32 5.46
C TYR A 92 15.37 -9.28 5.58
N VAL A 93 15.13 -8.03 5.19
CA VAL A 93 16.15 -6.96 5.20
C VAL A 93 16.09 -6.11 6.46
N VAL A 94 14.92 -5.96 7.08
CA VAL A 94 14.75 -5.13 8.28
C VAL A 94 14.48 -6.01 9.49
N VAL A 95 13.41 -6.80 9.47
CA VAL A 95 12.93 -7.51 10.66
C VAL A 95 13.87 -8.64 11.08
N THR A 96 14.29 -9.47 10.13
CA THR A 96 15.15 -10.64 10.36
C THR A 96 16.53 -10.26 10.90
N PRO A 97 17.29 -9.32 10.30
CA PRO A 97 18.58 -8.94 10.85
C PRO A 97 18.44 -8.21 12.19
N LEU A 98 17.37 -7.44 12.40
CA LEU A 98 17.11 -6.84 13.71
C LEU A 98 16.86 -7.91 14.78
N GLY A 99 16.07 -8.93 14.47
CA GLY A 99 15.84 -10.08 15.37
C GLY A 99 17.12 -10.88 15.63
N LEU A 100 17.94 -11.11 14.60
CA LEU A 100 19.23 -11.77 14.73
C LEU A 100 20.18 -10.95 15.62
N LEU A 101 20.23 -9.63 15.43
CA LEU A 101 21.01 -8.72 16.25
C LEU A 101 20.56 -8.76 17.71
N MET A 102 19.25 -8.71 17.98
CA MET A 102 18.72 -8.85 19.35
C MET A 102 19.14 -10.18 19.99
N ARG A 103 19.09 -11.28 19.22
CA ARG A 103 19.52 -12.60 19.69
C ARG A 103 21.01 -12.66 20.00
N LEU A 104 21.85 -12.03 19.17
CA LEU A 104 23.30 -11.91 19.42
C LEU A 104 23.61 -11.04 20.64
N LEU A 105 22.80 -10.00 20.91
CA LEU A 105 22.90 -9.16 22.09
C LEU A 105 22.29 -9.80 23.35
N GLY A 106 21.80 -11.05 23.26
CA GLY A 106 21.18 -11.77 24.38
C GLY A 106 19.83 -11.20 24.82
N LYS A 107 19.20 -10.35 24.02
CA LYS A 107 17.89 -9.78 24.32
C LYS A 107 16.80 -10.75 23.86
N ASP A 108 16.01 -11.22 24.82
CA ASP A 108 14.83 -12.05 24.58
C ASP A 108 13.56 -11.30 25.02
N PRO A 109 13.06 -10.35 24.20
CA PRO A 109 11.88 -9.54 24.56
C PRO A 109 10.61 -10.39 24.71
N LEU A 110 10.57 -11.55 24.06
CA LEU A 110 9.43 -12.45 24.08
C LEU A 110 9.58 -13.57 25.13
N ARG A 111 10.71 -13.63 25.85
CA ARG A 111 11.02 -14.66 26.86
C ARG A 111 10.80 -16.08 26.31
N LEU A 112 11.26 -16.35 25.10
CA LEU A 112 11.11 -17.66 24.43
C LEU A 112 11.93 -18.77 25.08
N HIS A 113 12.97 -18.45 25.86
CA HIS A 113 13.74 -19.47 26.56
C HIS A 113 12.91 -20.17 27.65
N TRP A 114 12.89 -21.51 27.59
CA TRP A 114 12.27 -22.34 28.61
C TRP A 114 13.09 -22.32 29.90
N ASP A 115 12.49 -21.80 30.97
CA ASP A 115 13.02 -21.86 32.32
C ASP A 115 12.37 -23.03 33.09
N ARG A 116 13.15 -24.10 33.32
CA ARG A 116 12.70 -25.28 34.08
C ARG A 116 12.61 -25.04 35.58
N GLN A 117 13.21 -23.96 36.09
CA GLN A 117 13.18 -23.62 37.51
C GLN A 117 12.05 -22.65 37.85
N SER A 118 11.41 -22.05 36.84
CA SER A 118 10.27 -21.18 37.07
C SER A 118 9.02 -21.97 37.48
N PRO A 119 8.37 -21.62 38.60
CA PRO A 119 7.12 -22.25 39.02
C PRO A 119 5.92 -21.87 38.13
N THR A 120 6.00 -20.73 37.42
CA THR A 120 4.98 -20.29 36.48
C THR A 120 5.55 -19.31 35.44
N TYR A 121 5.09 -19.39 34.20
CA TYR A 121 5.42 -18.42 33.15
C TYR A 121 4.51 -17.17 33.17
N TRP A 122 3.57 -17.11 34.12
CA TRP A 122 2.66 -15.98 34.26
C TRP A 122 3.42 -14.69 34.61
N ILE A 123 3.24 -13.64 33.81
CA ILE A 123 3.82 -12.33 34.08
C ILE A 123 2.81 -11.54 34.92
N GLU A 124 3.06 -11.46 36.22
CA GLU A 124 2.27 -10.60 37.12
C GLU A 124 2.42 -9.13 36.70
N ARG A 125 1.28 -8.46 36.51
CA ARG A 125 1.25 -7.03 36.18
C ARG A 125 1.20 -6.21 37.45
N THR A 126 2.16 -5.30 37.61
CA THR A 126 2.21 -4.31 38.69
C THR A 126 2.31 -2.92 38.07
N PRO A 127 1.29 -2.04 38.23
CA PRO A 127 0.05 -2.26 38.98
C PRO A 127 -0.87 -3.31 38.32
N PRO A 128 -1.73 -3.98 39.12
CA PRO A 128 -2.74 -4.87 38.57
C PRO A 128 -3.59 -4.12 37.55
N GLY A 129 -4.03 -4.82 36.50
CA GLY A 129 -4.87 -4.23 35.46
C GLY A 129 -6.14 -3.58 36.03
N PRO A 130 -6.84 -2.76 35.22
CA PRO A 130 -8.07 -2.11 35.66
C PRO A 130 -9.03 -3.12 36.29
N LYS A 131 -9.75 -2.71 37.35
CA LYS A 131 -10.72 -3.59 38.00
C LYS A 131 -11.71 -4.10 36.95
N PRO A 132 -12.19 -5.36 37.03
CA PRO A 132 -13.16 -5.91 36.06
C PRO A 132 -14.40 -5.02 35.88
N GLU A 133 -14.74 -4.25 36.90
CA GLU A 133 -15.81 -3.26 36.96
C GLU A 133 -15.64 -2.13 35.92
N THR A 134 -14.40 -1.80 35.51
CA THR A 134 -14.15 -0.76 34.50
C THR A 134 -14.39 -1.25 33.07
N LEU A 135 -14.78 -2.52 32.87
CA LEU A 135 -15.14 -3.03 31.55
C LEU A 135 -16.48 -2.46 31.05
N SER A 136 -17.36 -2.00 31.94
CA SER A 136 -18.60 -1.33 31.55
C SER A 136 -18.39 0.12 31.09
N ASP A 137 -17.29 0.75 31.50
CA ASP A 137 -16.96 2.16 31.23
C ASP A 137 -15.69 2.27 30.37
N GLN A 138 -15.63 1.53 29.26
CA GLN A 138 -14.48 1.57 28.33
C GLN A 138 -14.45 2.82 27.43
N PHE A 139 -15.46 3.70 27.51
CA PHE A 139 -15.64 4.85 26.63
C PHE A 139 -16.05 6.10 27.39
#